data_AF-A0A931IW15-F1
#
_entry.id   AF-A0A931IW15-F1
#
_cell.length_a   1.000
_cell.length_b   1.000
_cell.length_c   1.000
_cell.angle_alpha   90.00
_cell.angle_beta   90.00
_cell.angle_gamma   90.00
#
_symmetry.space_group_name_H-M   'P 1'
#
loop_
_entity.id
_entity.type
_entity.pdbx_description
1 polymer ?
#
loop_
_entity_poly.entity_id
_entity_poly.type
_entity_poly.pdbx_seq_one_letter_code
_entity_poly.pdbx_strand_id
1 'polypeptide(L)'
;MWPSHSKSASIPRQHRVCVLAVAACLPACGGGGEELSATASESHRQPLSVAVQPAAPIAQPSAAIDTTPTYDSLSGMLSLTGVPVNIEGGRTCYDASLRTLSTAPTYRLEVTSATARSCANPLPAWGGFDAATGLLTLTGLRVVMGADSRCFNVELTQRAAPTLQFELTGARAMPCDDPSAQFTMAQTLSDGAQRTTLAFAGLALLTGNLEAQSFFPPGKVADYTGFQYLRDNDPDNMGHNTSFLTRIANNLLFILKDEQLAKLKALAAAQLPLSNEYGLRRFALMKAFRRLADGDLPLGSPGLNLAAVQTASRELYLLDGQIAFDRAVLYADILRSLDATQLAYLAAMKGKGWSSWPDVTDAQVRNKLQGLPAGTAVAVMTYASDLYSWWAGSLAADVYFCPERHGTYFGSFYIKDAPAIGHEGYSIDEQLTATAGAVLVDAGLGYVNPTQAQLMSSLVDRQRGHLYGTPGANIVEVRTEIATLLRSLQDPRTSPQTVQARVQELSARYGDLDGANNHAYATVFAAVKNSLSAEQKTKLTALRKTILSGRYADGTAFDFSGAATAYLYAEPIKDSTVLVPYLANNDRFFAAP
;
A
#
# COMPACT_ATOMS: atom_id res chain seq x y z
N MET A 1 -1.89 -53.64 24.03
CA MET A 1 -0.94 -54.79 23.99
C MET A 1 -1.03 -55.43 22.61
N TRP A 2 0.09 -55.99 22.12
CA TRP A 2 0.19 -56.74 20.85
C TRP A 2 0.11 -55.91 19.53
N PRO A 3 0.78 -56.35 18.44
CA PRO A 3 2.17 -55.91 18.27
C PRO A 3 2.56 -55.42 16.86
N SER A 4 3.78 -54.88 16.78
CA SER A 4 4.49 -54.46 15.56
C SER A 4 4.87 -55.63 14.63
N HIS A 5 4.70 -55.45 13.33
CA HIS A 5 5.49 -56.13 12.30
C HIS A 5 5.92 -55.15 11.20
N SER A 6 7.23 -55.13 10.92
CA SER A 6 7.85 -54.36 9.84
C SER A 6 8.07 -55.25 8.62
N LYS A 7 7.84 -54.71 7.43
CA LYS A 7 8.50 -55.16 6.19
C LYS A 7 8.79 -53.96 5.30
N SER A 8 10.06 -53.82 4.93
CA SER A 8 10.51 -52.86 3.93
C SER A 8 10.25 -53.41 2.52
N ALA A 9 9.85 -52.53 1.60
CA ALA A 9 9.93 -52.76 0.17
C ALA A 9 10.40 -51.47 -0.51
N SER A 10 11.54 -51.53 -1.19
CA SER A 10 12.09 -50.44 -1.97
C SER A 10 11.39 -50.34 -3.33
N ILE A 11 10.92 -49.14 -3.68
CA ILE A 11 10.35 -48.80 -4.99
C ILE A 11 11.10 -47.57 -5.53
N PRO A 12 11.42 -47.48 -6.84
CA PRO A 12 12.33 -46.46 -7.35
C PRO A 12 11.72 -45.05 -7.29
N ARG A 13 12.56 -44.05 -6.99
CA ARG A 13 12.16 -42.64 -7.07
C ARG A 13 11.97 -42.22 -8.53
N GLN A 14 10.73 -41.98 -8.95
CA GLN A 14 10.47 -41.12 -10.09
C GLN A 14 10.35 -39.66 -9.64
N HIS A 15 10.87 -38.76 -10.46
CA HIS A 15 10.89 -37.32 -10.19
C HIS A 15 9.48 -36.75 -10.07
N ARG A 16 9.25 -35.89 -9.06
CA ARG A 16 8.12 -34.96 -9.03
C ARG A 16 8.64 -33.55 -8.81
N VAL A 17 8.24 -32.66 -9.71
CA VAL A 17 8.46 -31.22 -9.61
C VAL A 17 7.54 -30.67 -8.52
N CYS A 18 8.06 -29.82 -7.63
CA CYS A 18 7.22 -29.02 -6.75
C CYS A 18 6.73 -27.80 -7.53
N VAL A 19 5.48 -27.85 -7.99
CA VAL A 19 4.67 -26.67 -8.32
C VAL A 19 3.60 -26.57 -7.26
N LEU A 20 3.36 -25.39 -6.69
CA LEU A 20 2.27 -25.19 -5.72
C LEU A 20 0.93 -25.46 -6.40
N ALA A 21 0.06 -26.20 -5.71
CA ALA A 21 -1.15 -26.75 -6.33
C ALA A 21 -2.36 -25.81 -6.21
N VAL A 22 -3.04 -25.60 -7.34
CA VAL A 22 -4.50 -25.51 -7.38
C VAL A 22 -5.00 -26.70 -8.19
N ALA A 23 -5.61 -27.68 -7.53
CA ALA A 23 -6.15 -28.87 -8.17
C ALA A 23 -7.64 -28.66 -8.50
N ALA A 24 -7.94 -28.26 -9.74
CA ALA A 24 -9.31 -28.20 -10.23
C ALA A 24 -9.82 -29.61 -10.61
N CYS A 25 -10.92 -30.05 -10.00
CA CYS A 25 -11.67 -31.21 -10.45
C CYS A 25 -12.75 -30.78 -11.46
N LEU A 26 -12.69 -31.28 -12.68
CA LEU A 26 -13.83 -31.33 -13.62
C LEU A 26 -13.86 -32.69 -14.35
N PRO A 27 -15.05 -33.23 -14.68
CA PRO A 27 -15.20 -34.56 -15.27
C PRO A 27 -14.98 -34.59 -16.79
N ALA A 28 -14.76 -35.79 -17.31
CA ALA A 28 -14.37 -36.03 -18.71
C ALA A 28 -15.53 -35.94 -19.73
N CYS A 29 -15.25 -35.23 -20.83
CA CYS A 29 -15.74 -35.35 -22.21
C CYS A 29 -14.71 -34.59 -23.09
N GLY A 30 -14.33 -34.94 -24.32
CA GLY A 30 -14.70 -36.07 -25.17
C GLY A 30 -14.59 -35.73 -26.67
N GLY A 31 -13.41 -35.96 -27.29
CA GLY A 31 -13.23 -36.10 -28.76
C GLY A 31 -12.87 -34.85 -29.59
N GLY A 32 -11.97 -35.05 -30.58
CA GLY A 32 -11.64 -34.13 -31.69
C GLY A 32 -10.74 -32.91 -31.33
N GLY A 33 -9.64 -32.58 -32.01
CA GLY A 33 -8.98 -33.18 -33.16
C GLY A 33 -9.16 -32.41 -34.46
N GLU A 34 -8.30 -31.40 -34.71
CA GLU A 34 -7.79 -31.02 -36.05
C GLU A 34 -6.69 -29.93 -35.95
N GLU A 35 -5.76 -29.95 -36.91
CA GLU A 35 -4.72 -28.92 -37.12
C GLU A 35 -5.30 -27.72 -37.91
N LEU A 36 -4.69 -26.54 -37.82
CA LEU A 36 -4.00 -25.94 -39.00
C LEU A 36 -3.31 -24.59 -38.74
N SER A 37 -2.20 -24.46 -39.46
CA SER A 37 -1.28 -23.34 -39.72
C SER A 37 -1.76 -21.88 -39.58
N ALA A 38 -0.82 -21.05 -39.13
CA ALA A 38 -0.83 -19.59 -39.28
C ALA A 38 -0.53 -19.12 -40.72
N THR A 39 -0.97 -17.90 -41.04
CA THR A 39 -0.31 -16.99 -42.01
C THR A 39 -0.48 -15.54 -41.57
N ALA A 40 0.58 -14.75 -41.73
CA ALA A 40 0.57 -13.29 -41.54
C ALA A 40 0.60 -12.59 -42.90
N SER A 41 0.09 -11.35 -42.97
CA SER A 41 0.44 -10.41 -44.04
C SER A 41 0.34 -8.96 -43.57
N GLU A 42 1.43 -8.22 -43.69
CA GLU A 42 1.47 -6.77 -43.49
C GLU A 42 1.03 -5.98 -44.72
N SER A 43 0.93 -4.66 -44.51
CA SER A 43 1.06 -3.57 -45.50
C SER A 43 -0.21 -3.08 -46.21
N HIS A 44 -0.52 -1.79 -46.03
CA HIS A 44 -0.10 -0.78 -47.01
C HIS A 44 -0.15 0.64 -46.40
N ARG A 45 0.70 1.54 -46.92
CA ARG A 45 0.76 2.97 -46.58
C ARG A 45 -0.02 3.82 -47.60
N GLN A 46 -0.02 5.13 -47.35
CA GLN A 46 -0.05 6.25 -48.31
C GLN A 46 -1.40 7.01 -48.46
N PRO A 47 -1.35 8.33 -48.75
CA PRO A 47 -1.98 9.34 -47.88
C PRO A 47 -2.94 10.28 -48.63
N LEU A 48 -3.44 11.35 -47.99
CA LEU A 48 -4.02 12.49 -48.73
C LEU A 48 -4.12 13.80 -47.92
N SER A 49 -4.32 14.91 -48.65
CA SER A 49 -4.19 16.32 -48.25
C SER A 49 -5.02 17.21 -49.20
N VAL A 50 -5.49 18.43 -48.88
CA VAL A 50 -5.30 19.30 -47.70
C VAL A 50 -6.49 20.27 -47.59
N ALA A 51 -6.79 20.83 -46.41
CA ALA A 51 -7.62 22.05 -46.29
C ALA A 51 -7.35 22.81 -44.98
N VAL A 52 -7.44 24.15 -45.01
CA VAL A 52 -7.02 25.07 -43.93
C VAL A 52 -8.06 26.21 -43.78
N GLN A 53 -8.09 26.84 -42.59
CA GLN A 53 -8.87 28.01 -42.14
C GLN A 53 -10.27 27.75 -41.53
N PRO A 54 -10.76 28.66 -40.63
CA PRO A 54 -10.13 29.88 -40.10
C PRO A 54 -9.81 29.83 -38.58
N ALA A 55 -9.02 30.79 -38.12
CA ALA A 55 -8.61 30.89 -36.71
C ALA A 55 -9.74 31.40 -35.79
N ALA A 56 -9.92 30.72 -34.66
CA ALA A 56 -10.75 31.15 -33.53
C ALA A 56 -9.86 31.87 -32.47
N PRO A 57 -10.43 32.64 -31.52
CA PRO A 57 -9.68 33.69 -30.83
C PRO A 57 -8.60 33.17 -29.88
N ILE A 58 -7.49 33.91 -29.83
CA ILE A 58 -6.39 33.67 -28.90
C ILE A 58 -6.91 33.89 -27.47
N ALA A 59 -7.17 32.80 -26.75
CA ALA A 59 -7.23 32.84 -25.30
C ALA A 59 -5.86 33.26 -24.78
N GLN A 60 -5.80 34.25 -23.87
CA GLN A 60 -4.55 34.62 -23.24
C GLN A 60 -3.95 33.40 -22.54
N PRO A 61 -2.63 33.12 -22.67
CA PRO A 61 -2.01 32.05 -21.91
C PRO A 61 -2.17 32.37 -20.42
N SER A 62 -2.87 31.50 -19.70
CA SER A 62 -2.80 31.51 -18.23
C SER A 62 -1.33 31.31 -17.88
N ALA A 63 -0.69 32.35 -17.33
CA ALA A 63 0.74 32.32 -17.04
C ALA A 63 1.02 31.18 -16.06
N ALA A 64 1.56 30.08 -16.59
CA ALA A 64 2.09 29.01 -15.76
C ALA A 64 3.18 29.64 -14.88
N ILE A 65 3.05 29.47 -13.57
CA ILE A 65 4.07 29.92 -12.63
C ILE A 65 5.24 28.96 -12.81
N ASP A 66 6.29 29.41 -13.51
CA ASP A 66 7.54 28.69 -13.56
C ASP A 66 8.12 28.65 -12.15
N THR A 67 8.12 27.44 -11.57
CA THR A 67 8.62 27.15 -10.23
C THR A 67 10.01 26.54 -10.26
N THR A 68 10.64 26.47 -11.44
CA THR A 68 11.98 25.91 -11.62
C THR A 68 13.01 26.80 -10.93
N PRO A 69 13.73 26.31 -9.90
CA PRO A 69 14.79 27.09 -9.27
C PRO A 69 15.90 27.37 -10.29
N THR A 70 16.30 28.63 -10.43
CA THR A 70 17.44 29.00 -11.28
C THR A 70 18.66 29.26 -10.41
N TYR A 71 19.74 28.51 -10.64
CA TYR A 71 21.00 28.69 -9.92
C TYR A 71 22.06 29.31 -10.83
N ASP A 72 22.47 30.53 -10.51
CA ASP A 72 23.63 31.18 -11.13
C ASP A 72 24.90 30.75 -10.38
N SER A 73 25.69 29.88 -11.02
CA SER A 73 26.96 29.40 -10.49
C SER A 73 28.06 30.47 -10.41
N LEU A 74 27.93 31.61 -11.09
CA LEU A 74 28.90 32.71 -11.03
C LEU A 74 28.68 33.62 -9.82
N SER A 75 27.44 33.94 -9.48
CA SER A 75 27.11 34.73 -8.28
C SER A 75 26.81 33.88 -7.03
N GLY A 76 26.64 32.57 -7.20
CA GLY A 76 26.20 31.65 -6.14
C GLY A 76 24.74 31.87 -5.73
N MET A 77 23.92 32.46 -6.62
CA MET A 77 22.56 32.88 -6.32
C MET A 77 21.54 31.85 -6.83
N LEU A 78 20.69 31.37 -5.94
CA LEU A 78 19.54 30.52 -6.21
C LEU A 78 18.28 31.37 -6.17
N SER A 79 17.65 31.60 -7.32
CA SER A 79 16.37 32.29 -7.44
C SER A 79 15.23 31.28 -7.42
N LEU A 80 14.35 31.42 -6.44
CA LEU A 80 13.09 30.69 -6.31
C LEU A 80 11.96 31.59 -6.80
N THR A 81 11.13 31.08 -7.71
CA THR A 81 10.01 31.85 -8.27
C THR A 81 8.69 31.16 -7.93
N GLY A 82 7.71 31.92 -7.44
CA GLY A 82 6.34 31.48 -7.23
C GLY A 82 6.13 30.40 -6.16
N VAL A 83 7.01 30.30 -5.16
CA VAL A 83 6.94 29.29 -4.10
C VAL A 83 5.65 29.47 -3.29
N PRO A 84 4.71 28.50 -3.29
CA PRO A 84 3.48 28.62 -2.54
C PRO A 84 3.71 28.36 -1.04
N VAL A 85 3.30 29.31 -0.20
CA VAL A 85 3.33 29.21 1.26
C VAL A 85 1.91 29.45 1.80
N ASN A 86 1.47 28.61 2.74
CA ASN A 86 0.20 28.80 3.43
C ASN A 86 0.45 29.55 4.74
N ILE A 87 -0.21 30.69 4.93
CA ILE A 87 -0.09 31.56 6.11
C ILE A 87 -1.50 31.93 6.56
N GLU A 88 -1.83 31.68 7.83
CA GLU A 88 -3.10 32.10 8.47
C GLU A 88 -4.39 31.70 7.70
N GLY A 89 -4.35 30.57 6.96
CA GLY A 89 -5.47 30.09 6.14
C GLY A 89 -5.55 30.65 4.72
N GLY A 90 -4.65 31.58 4.35
CA GLY A 90 -4.45 32.04 2.97
C GLY A 90 -3.25 31.35 2.29
N ARG A 91 -3.28 31.26 0.95
CA ARG A 91 -2.15 30.79 0.14
C ARG A 91 -1.52 31.96 -0.61
N THR A 92 -0.24 32.22 -0.34
CA THR A 92 0.54 33.31 -0.93
C THR A 92 1.76 32.75 -1.62
N CYS A 93 2.09 33.26 -2.80
CA CYS A 93 3.24 32.80 -3.58
C CYS A 93 4.40 33.79 -3.36
N TYR A 94 5.63 33.28 -3.24
CA TYR A 94 6.82 34.10 -2.99
C TYR A 94 7.87 33.90 -4.07
N ASP A 95 8.39 35.02 -4.57
CA ASP A 95 9.64 35.07 -5.33
C ASP A 95 10.76 35.41 -4.32
N ALA A 96 11.82 34.61 -4.25
CA ALA A 96 12.89 34.76 -3.26
C ALA A 96 14.28 34.46 -3.86
N SER A 97 15.24 35.34 -3.58
CA SER A 97 16.64 35.14 -3.97
C SER A 97 17.47 34.72 -2.77
N LEU A 98 18.20 33.61 -2.92
CA LEU A 98 19.09 33.03 -1.91
C LEU A 98 20.53 33.12 -2.40
N ARG A 99 21.45 33.69 -1.62
CA ARG A 99 22.87 33.81 -1.96
C ARG A 99 23.73 32.84 -1.14
N THR A 100 24.61 32.11 -1.81
CA THR A 100 25.62 31.27 -1.17
C THR A 100 26.74 32.11 -0.56
N LEU A 101 26.93 31.98 0.75
CA LEU A 101 27.96 32.69 1.52
C LEU A 101 29.21 31.85 1.82
N SER A 102 29.21 30.55 1.50
CA SER A 102 30.27 29.60 1.82
C SER A 102 30.29 28.42 0.84
N THR A 103 31.47 27.99 0.40
CA THR A 103 31.68 26.80 -0.44
C THR A 103 32.39 25.68 0.33
N ALA A 104 31.60 24.72 0.82
CA ALA A 104 32.01 23.47 1.48
C ALA A 104 32.79 23.58 2.82
N PRO A 105 32.67 22.60 3.73
CA PRO A 105 31.74 21.47 3.71
C PRO A 105 30.31 21.86 4.10
N THR A 106 30.10 23.07 4.62
CA THR A 106 28.79 23.56 5.07
C THR A 106 28.40 24.80 4.27
N TYR A 107 27.33 24.67 3.47
CA TYR A 107 26.78 25.78 2.70
C TYR A 107 25.90 26.65 3.60
N ARG A 108 26.09 27.96 3.55
CA ARG A 108 25.20 28.94 4.20
C ARG A 108 24.50 29.74 3.11
N LEU A 109 23.18 29.74 3.12
CA LEU A 109 22.36 30.55 2.21
C LEU A 109 21.75 31.74 2.98
N GLU A 110 21.81 32.92 2.38
CA GLU A 110 21.21 34.16 2.89
C GLU A 110 20.08 34.60 1.94
N VAL A 111 18.89 34.88 2.46
CA VAL A 111 17.80 35.49 1.68
C VAL A 111 18.16 36.94 1.38
N THR A 112 18.47 37.26 0.12
CA THR A 112 18.81 38.62 -0.32
C THR A 112 17.57 39.44 -0.69
N SER A 113 16.48 38.78 -1.08
CA SER A 113 15.17 39.39 -1.27
C SER A 113 14.06 38.35 -1.16
N ALA A 114 12.86 38.78 -0.75
CA ALA A 114 11.63 37.99 -0.79
C ALA A 114 10.45 38.93 -1.08
N THR A 115 9.60 38.57 -2.05
CA THR A 115 8.45 39.38 -2.49
C THR A 115 7.22 38.50 -2.66
N ALA A 116 6.12 38.88 -2.01
CA ALA A 116 4.84 38.19 -2.09
C ALA A 116 4.06 38.55 -3.37
N ARG A 117 3.36 37.57 -3.93
CA ARG A 117 2.46 37.71 -5.09
C ARG A 117 1.22 36.83 -4.93
N SER A 118 0.12 37.22 -5.58
CA SER A 118 -1.10 36.42 -5.66
C SER A 118 -0.87 35.15 -6.48
N CYS A 119 -1.36 34.01 -5.99
CA CYS A 119 -1.27 32.74 -6.69
C CYS A 119 -2.41 32.57 -7.72
N ALA A 120 -2.07 32.09 -8.91
CA ALA A 120 -3.03 31.38 -9.76
C ALA A 120 -3.07 29.88 -9.34
N ASN A 121 -4.24 29.25 -9.44
CA ASN A 121 -4.49 27.91 -8.91
C ASN A 121 -3.89 26.78 -9.81
N PRO A 122 -3.62 25.55 -9.31
CA PRO A 122 -2.22 25.24 -9.01
C PRO A 122 -1.73 23.82 -9.38
N LEU A 123 -0.41 23.63 -9.30
CA LEU A 123 0.22 22.36 -8.89
C LEU A 123 0.93 22.57 -7.54
N PRO A 124 1.17 21.52 -6.72
CA PRO A 124 1.78 21.67 -5.40
C PRO A 124 3.31 21.48 -5.42
N ALA A 125 4.06 22.48 -4.96
CA ALA A 125 5.40 22.30 -4.41
C ALA A 125 5.31 22.03 -2.89
N TRP A 126 6.27 21.29 -2.34
CA TRP A 126 6.22 20.76 -0.98
C TRP A 126 6.95 21.64 0.03
N GLY A 127 6.18 22.33 0.86
CA GLY A 127 6.70 23.05 2.02
C GLY A 127 5.68 23.26 3.14
N GLY A 128 6.16 23.27 4.39
CA GLY A 128 5.36 23.56 5.58
C GLY A 128 6.03 24.63 6.43
N PHE A 129 5.27 25.64 6.86
CA PHE A 129 5.73 26.68 7.77
C PHE A 129 5.07 26.49 9.14
N ASP A 130 5.87 26.31 10.18
CA ASP A 130 5.44 26.32 11.57
C ASP A 130 5.62 27.71 12.17
N ALA A 131 4.50 28.40 12.39
CA ALA A 131 4.48 29.74 12.98
C ALA A 131 4.88 29.76 14.48
N ALA A 132 4.85 28.63 15.19
CA ALA A 132 5.25 28.55 16.60
C ALA A 132 6.78 28.46 16.77
N THR A 133 7.48 27.83 15.81
CA THR A 133 8.95 27.72 15.80
C THR A 133 9.64 28.65 14.80
N GLY A 134 8.88 29.28 13.89
CA GLY A 134 9.40 30.07 12.79
C GLY A 134 10.08 29.23 11.70
N LEU A 135 9.84 27.91 11.66
CA LEU A 135 10.53 26.98 10.76
C LEU A 135 9.74 26.74 9.47
N LEU A 136 10.32 27.10 8.33
CA LEU A 136 9.89 26.70 6.99
C LEU A 136 10.73 25.50 6.53
N THR A 137 10.07 24.35 6.31
CA THR A 137 10.70 23.15 5.76
C THR A 137 10.30 23.00 4.30
N LEU A 138 11.27 22.89 3.39
CA LEU A 138 11.07 22.59 1.96
C LEU A 138 11.67 21.21 1.65
N THR A 139 10.89 20.31 1.08
CA THR A 139 11.29 18.90 0.84
C THR A 139 11.40 18.62 -0.65
N GLY A 140 12.48 17.94 -1.08
CA GLY A 140 12.65 17.51 -2.47
C GLY A 140 12.92 18.65 -3.47
N LEU A 141 13.59 19.72 -3.06
CA LEU A 141 13.95 20.83 -3.94
C LEU A 141 14.97 20.36 -5.00
N ARG A 142 14.51 20.11 -6.24
CA ARG A 142 15.38 19.77 -7.38
C ARG A 142 16.10 21.02 -7.88
N VAL A 143 17.42 21.05 -7.73
CA VAL A 143 18.31 22.10 -8.27
C VAL A 143 19.02 21.53 -9.50
N VAL A 144 18.89 22.22 -10.63
CA VAL A 144 19.59 21.89 -11.88
C VAL A 144 20.95 22.60 -11.89
N MET A 145 22.01 21.87 -12.22
CA MET A 145 23.40 22.35 -12.24
C MET A 145 24.06 21.92 -13.55
N GLY A 146 23.86 22.71 -14.61
CA GLY A 146 24.30 22.32 -15.96
C GLY A 146 23.48 21.14 -16.47
N ALA A 147 24.13 20.00 -16.75
CA ALA A 147 23.47 18.77 -17.17
C ALA A 147 23.01 17.87 -15.99
N ASP A 148 23.49 18.15 -14.77
CA ASP A 148 23.13 17.37 -13.58
C ASP A 148 21.91 17.97 -12.86
N SER A 149 21.20 17.15 -12.07
CA SER A 149 20.26 17.65 -11.07
C SER A 149 20.50 17.00 -9.70
N ARG A 150 20.25 17.74 -8.61
CA ARG A 150 20.33 17.24 -7.23
C ARG A 150 19.13 17.69 -6.41
N CYS A 151 18.62 16.80 -5.56
CA CYS A 151 17.50 17.09 -4.66
C CYS A 151 18.02 17.47 -3.27
N PHE A 152 17.40 18.48 -2.66
CA PHE A 152 17.72 18.97 -1.33
C PHE A 152 16.48 19.01 -0.45
N ASN A 153 16.63 18.58 0.81
CA ASN A 153 15.74 19.02 1.88
C ASN A 153 16.38 20.24 2.55
N VAL A 154 15.58 21.27 2.77
CA VAL A 154 16.02 22.61 3.18
C VAL A 154 15.19 23.07 4.37
N GLU A 155 15.85 23.42 5.46
CA GLU A 155 15.24 23.95 6.69
C GLU A 155 15.64 25.42 6.86
N LEU A 156 14.63 26.28 6.99
CA LEU A 156 14.73 27.73 6.96
C LEU A 156 14.08 28.31 8.22
N THR A 157 14.86 28.92 9.12
CA THR A 157 14.33 29.52 10.36
C THR A 157 14.16 31.03 10.22
N GLN A 158 13.00 31.55 10.60
CA GLN A 158 12.66 32.97 10.54
C GLN A 158 13.56 33.81 11.47
N ARG A 159 14.10 34.92 10.95
CA ARG A 159 14.67 35.99 11.78
C ARG A 159 13.61 37.03 12.12
N ALA A 160 13.67 37.55 13.34
CA ALA A 160 12.78 38.60 13.83
C ALA A 160 13.04 39.93 13.09
N ALA A 161 12.24 40.22 12.07
CA ALA A 161 12.23 41.44 11.29
C ALA A 161 10.78 41.73 10.81
N PRO A 162 10.43 42.99 10.45
CA PRO A 162 9.10 43.34 9.93
C PRO A 162 8.80 42.77 8.53
N THR A 163 9.77 42.09 7.91
CA THR A 163 9.64 41.36 6.64
C THR A 163 10.07 39.92 6.87
N LEU A 164 9.39 38.95 6.25
CA LEU A 164 9.77 37.52 6.33
C LEU A 164 11.19 37.30 5.77
N GLN A 165 12.15 37.12 6.68
CA GLN A 165 13.53 36.77 6.37
C GLN A 165 13.84 35.42 7.01
N PHE A 166 14.53 34.55 6.27
CA PHE A 166 14.88 33.21 6.71
C PHE A 166 16.39 32.99 6.67
N GLU A 167 16.90 32.23 7.64
CA GLU A 167 18.27 31.73 7.68
C GLU A 167 18.27 30.22 7.45
N LEU A 168 19.16 29.73 6.59
CA LEU A 168 19.35 28.29 6.36
C LEU A 168 19.96 27.64 7.61
N THR A 169 19.18 26.78 8.27
CA THR A 169 19.61 26.03 9.45
C THR A 169 19.99 24.59 9.13
N GLY A 170 19.48 24.02 8.03
CA GLY A 170 19.86 22.69 7.56
C GLY A 170 19.69 22.51 6.05
N ALA A 171 20.66 21.86 5.41
CA ALA A 171 20.55 21.40 4.02
C ALA A 171 21.16 19.99 3.90
N ARG A 172 20.37 19.04 3.37
CA ARG A 172 20.83 17.67 3.12
C ARG A 172 20.60 17.29 1.67
N ALA A 173 21.67 16.92 0.97
CA ALA A 173 21.60 16.35 -0.36
C ALA A 173 21.01 14.93 -0.31
N MET A 174 20.13 14.63 -1.24
CA MET A 174 19.59 13.30 -1.51
C MET A 174 19.80 12.93 -2.99
N PRO A 175 19.77 11.63 -3.36
CA PRO A 175 19.75 11.22 -4.76
C PRO A 175 18.64 11.92 -5.54
N CYS A 176 18.92 12.26 -6.80
CA CYS A 176 17.90 12.60 -7.78
C CYS A 176 17.53 11.32 -8.52
N ASP A 177 16.43 10.69 -8.10
CA ASP A 177 15.75 9.68 -8.91
C ASP A 177 14.76 10.42 -9.84
N ASP A 178 14.73 10.06 -11.12
CA ASP A 178 13.94 10.74 -12.15
C ASP A 178 12.45 10.29 -12.10
N PRO A 179 11.47 11.15 -12.42
CA PRO A 179 10.10 10.95 -11.97
C PRO A 179 9.25 10.13 -12.95
N SER A 180 9.44 8.81 -12.97
CA SER A 180 8.25 7.95 -12.95
C SER A 180 7.53 8.24 -11.63
N ALA A 181 6.29 8.72 -11.70
CA ALA A 181 5.60 9.38 -10.59
C ALA A 181 5.65 8.55 -9.29
N GLN A 182 6.57 8.92 -8.38
CA GLN A 182 6.76 8.19 -7.13
C GLN A 182 5.45 8.21 -6.33
N PHE A 183 4.96 7.03 -5.94
CA PHE A 183 3.81 6.89 -5.09
C PHE A 183 4.12 7.45 -3.70
N THR A 184 3.63 8.66 -3.46
CA THR A 184 3.83 9.40 -2.21
C THR A 184 2.67 9.19 -1.24
N MET A 185 2.93 9.45 0.05
CA MET A 185 1.87 9.58 1.04
C MET A 185 0.84 10.64 0.62
N ALA A 186 1.28 11.73 -0.01
CA ALA A 186 0.40 12.79 -0.49
C ALA A 186 -0.60 12.32 -1.55
N GLN A 187 -0.13 11.60 -2.56
CA GLN A 187 -0.97 11.02 -3.61
C GLN A 187 -1.95 10.00 -3.00
N THR A 188 -1.46 9.17 -2.09
CA THR A 188 -2.25 8.19 -1.32
C THR A 188 -3.38 8.85 -0.54
N LEU A 189 -3.11 9.95 0.18
CA LEU A 189 -4.09 10.68 0.98
C LEU A 189 -4.99 11.61 0.16
N SER A 190 -4.72 11.80 -1.13
CA SER A 190 -5.51 12.68 -1.99
C SER A 190 -6.97 12.22 -2.07
N ASP A 191 -7.90 13.18 -2.08
CA ASP A 191 -9.34 12.90 -2.18
C ASP A 191 -9.66 12.00 -3.40
N GLY A 192 -8.91 12.15 -4.51
CA GLY A 192 -9.07 11.33 -5.70
C GLY A 192 -8.74 9.85 -5.47
N ALA A 193 -7.55 9.55 -4.94
CA ALA A 193 -7.09 8.18 -4.68
C ALA A 193 -7.93 7.50 -3.58
N GLN A 194 -8.25 8.25 -2.52
CA GLN A 194 -9.09 7.78 -1.43
C GLN A 194 -10.51 7.46 -1.91
N ARG A 195 -11.14 8.37 -2.68
CA ARG A 195 -12.51 8.20 -3.19
C ARG A 195 -12.67 6.93 -4.02
N THR A 196 -11.80 6.72 -5.00
CA THR A 196 -11.90 5.53 -5.88
C THR A 196 -11.57 4.25 -5.12
N THR A 197 -10.61 4.28 -4.20
CA THR A 197 -10.26 3.10 -3.40
C THR A 197 -11.38 2.67 -2.46
N LEU A 198 -12.00 3.60 -1.72
CA LEU A 198 -13.17 3.30 -0.90
C LEU A 198 -14.35 2.82 -1.75
N ALA A 199 -14.55 3.43 -2.92
CA ALA A 199 -15.57 2.99 -3.87
C ALA A 199 -15.30 1.57 -4.42
N PHE A 200 -14.04 1.19 -4.63
CA PHE A 200 -13.65 -0.17 -5.03
C PHE A 200 -13.92 -1.19 -3.90
N ALA A 201 -13.64 -0.84 -2.65
CA ALA A 201 -14.06 -1.63 -1.50
C ALA A 201 -15.59 -1.75 -1.40
N GLY A 202 -16.31 -0.66 -1.70
CA GLY A 202 -17.77 -0.67 -1.86
C GLY A 202 -18.25 -1.64 -2.94
N LEU A 203 -17.66 -1.60 -4.13
CA LEU A 203 -17.97 -2.54 -5.23
C LEU A 203 -17.81 -3.99 -4.79
N ALA A 204 -16.77 -4.30 -4.01
CA ALA A 204 -16.55 -5.63 -3.46
C ALA A 204 -17.61 -6.06 -2.45
N LEU A 205 -18.03 -5.18 -1.52
CA LEU A 205 -19.14 -5.45 -0.61
C LEU A 205 -20.45 -5.70 -1.37
N LEU A 206 -20.76 -4.81 -2.32
CA LEU A 206 -22.02 -4.77 -3.07
C LEU A 206 -22.21 -6.02 -3.95
N THR A 207 -21.13 -6.54 -4.54
CA THR A 207 -21.17 -7.62 -5.54
C THR A 207 -20.66 -8.97 -5.04
N GLY A 208 -19.95 -9.00 -3.91
CA GLY A 208 -19.43 -10.23 -3.30
C GLY A 208 -20.30 -10.78 -2.17
N ASN A 209 -19.76 -11.79 -1.48
CA ASN A 209 -20.32 -12.47 -0.31
C ASN A 209 -19.32 -12.45 0.86
N LEU A 210 -19.56 -13.24 1.93
CA LEU A 210 -18.66 -13.31 3.09
C LEU A 210 -17.36 -14.07 2.78
N GLU A 211 -17.47 -15.07 1.90
CA GLU A 211 -16.39 -15.90 1.38
C GLU A 211 -15.34 -15.02 0.68
N ALA A 212 -15.77 -14.19 -0.29
CA ALA A 212 -14.90 -13.22 -0.95
C ALA A 212 -14.34 -12.13 0.00
N GLN A 213 -15.06 -11.74 1.05
CA GLN A 213 -14.54 -10.79 2.04
C GLN A 213 -13.36 -11.34 2.83
N SER A 214 -13.40 -12.63 3.15
CA SER A 214 -12.41 -13.26 4.02
C SER A 214 -11.00 -13.34 3.42
N PHE A 215 -10.92 -13.38 2.09
CA PHE A 215 -9.66 -13.40 1.35
C PHE A 215 -8.81 -12.16 1.66
N PHE A 216 -7.54 -12.39 1.98
CA PHE A 216 -6.59 -11.36 2.36
C PHE A 216 -5.15 -11.81 2.03
N PRO A 217 -4.37 -11.08 1.23
CA PRO A 217 -3.03 -11.55 0.86
C PRO A 217 -2.12 -11.74 2.08
N PRO A 218 -1.28 -12.79 2.10
CA PRO A 218 -0.28 -12.94 3.15
C PRO A 218 0.69 -11.73 3.15
N GLY A 219 1.25 -11.41 4.32
CA GLY A 219 2.15 -10.27 4.48
C GLY A 219 1.49 -8.89 4.60
N LYS A 220 0.15 -8.79 4.53
CA LYS A 220 -0.58 -7.52 4.77
C LYS A 220 -0.83 -7.18 6.25
N VAL A 221 -0.20 -7.91 7.18
CA VAL A 221 -0.24 -7.69 8.64
C VAL A 221 1.13 -7.23 9.12
N ALA A 222 1.15 -6.26 10.02
CA ALA A 222 2.34 -5.64 10.62
C ALA A 222 3.27 -4.93 9.62
N ASP A 223 2.72 -4.40 8.53
CA ASP A 223 3.45 -3.61 7.53
C ASP A 223 3.86 -2.24 8.12
N TYR A 224 5.05 -2.16 8.70
CA TYR A 224 5.76 -0.95 9.15
C TYR A 224 7.21 -0.95 8.67
N THR A 225 7.47 -1.64 7.56
CA THR A 225 8.79 -2.03 7.05
C THR A 225 9.12 -1.37 5.71
N GLY A 226 8.21 -0.56 5.17
CA GLY A 226 8.38 0.12 3.89
C GLY A 226 8.31 -0.80 2.67
N PHE A 227 7.91 -2.07 2.83
CA PHE A 227 7.77 -2.99 1.70
C PHE A 227 6.77 -2.47 0.66
N GLN A 228 5.63 -1.95 1.11
CA GLN A 228 4.60 -1.38 0.23
C GLN A 228 5.13 -0.16 -0.55
N TYR A 229 5.98 0.67 0.06
CA TYR A 229 6.62 1.81 -0.62
C TYR A 229 7.66 1.35 -1.65
N LEU A 230 8.54 0.41 -1.27
CA LEU A 230 9.54 -0.18 -2.17
C LEU A 230 8.88 -0.84 -3.39
N ARG A 231 7.73 -1.49 -3.17
CA ARG A 231 6.97 -2.14 -4.24
C ARG A 231 6.40 -1.13 -5.21
N ASP A 232 5.61 -0.17 -4.71
CA ASP A 232 4.89 0.76 -5.58
C ASP A 232 5.87 1.77 -6.26
N ASN A 233 7.08 1.94 -5.72
CA ASN A 233 8.15 2.78 -6.28
C ASN A 233 9.33 1.99 -6.90
N ASP A 234 9.11 0.76 -7.36
CA ASP A 234 10.14 -0.02 -8.05
C ASP A 234 10.58 0.67 -9.36
N PRO A 235 11.86 1.05 -9.54
CA PRO A 235 12.33 1.76 -10.75
C PRO A 235 12.11 1.02 -12.08
N ASP A 236 11.93 -0.29 -12.05
CA ASP A 236 11.68 -1.13 -13.22
C ASP A 236 10.17 -1.35 -13.49
N ASN A 237 9.28 -0.78 -12.67
CA ASN A 237 7.81 -0.98 -12.69
C ASN A 237 7.37 -2.45 -12.57
N MET A 238 8.17 -3.28 -11.88
CA MET A 238 7.91 -4.70 -11.64
C MET A 238 7.36 -4.96 -10.23
N GLY A 239 7.14 -3.92 -9.42
CA GLY A 239 6.57 -4.02 -8.08
C GLY A 239 5.26 -4.81 -7.98
N HIS A 240 4.37 -4.64 -8.96
CA HIS A 240 3.05 -5.29 -9.00
C HIS A 240 3.05 -6.69 -9.66
N ASN A 241 4.23 -7.23 -9.97
CA ASN A 241 4.39 -8.61 -10.42
C ASN A 241 4.33 -9.59 -9.23
N THR A 242 3.72 -10.76 -9.40
CA THR A 242 3.58 -11.77 -8.34
C THR A 242 4.92 -12.26 -7.77
N SER A 243 6.01 -12.17 -8.52
CA SER A 243 7.34 -12.59 -8.08
C SER A 243 8.15 -11.51 -7.33
N PHE A 244 7.66 -10.26 -7.22
CA PHE A 244 8.41 -9.12 -6.63
C PHE A 244 8.94 -9.43 -5.22
N LEU A 245 8.06 -9.93 -4.33
CA LEU A 245 8.42 -10.33 -2.98
C LEU A 245 9.47 -11.45 -2.98
N THR A 246 9.26 -12.48 -3.82
CA THR A 246 10.13 -13.66 -3.93
C THR A 246 11.55 -13.29 -4.33
N ARG A 247 11.73 -12.35 -5.28
CA ARG A 247 13.06 -11.87 -5.70
C ARG A 247 13.86 -11.24 -4.57
N ILE A 248 13.21 -10.41 -3.75
CA ILE A 248 13.84 -9.78 -2.58
C ILE A 248 14.15 -10.85 -1.53
N ALA A 249 13.16 -11.68 -1.20
CA ALA A 249 13.28 -12.71 -0.19
C ALA A 249 14.38 -13.72 -0.53
N ASN A 250 14.48 -14.18 -1.78
CA ASN A 250 15.54 -15.08 -2.25
C ASN A 250 16.93 -14.45 -2.10
N ASN A 251 17.11 -13.19 -2.50
CA ASN A 251 18.38 -12.47 -2.33
C ASN A 251 18.81 -12.40 -0.85
N LEU A 252 17.87 -12.13 0.06
CA LEU A 252 18.15 -12.09 1.50
C LEU A 252 18.45 -13.48 2.05
N LEU A 253 17.59 -14.46 1.76
CA LEU A 253 17.80 -15.84 2.19
C LEU A 253 19.14 -16.38 1.69
N PHE A 254 19.57 -16.07 0.46
CA PHE A 254 20.86 -16.49 -0.08
C PHE A 254 22.04 -16.05 0.81
N ILE A 255 22.09 -14.77 1.21
CA ILE A 255 23.20 -14.23 2.00
C ILE A 255 23.13 -14.53 3.50
N LEU A 256 21.95 -14.82 4.08
CA LEU A 256 21.84 -15.07 5.52
C LEU A 256 22.55 -16.36 5.96
N LYS A 257 23.31 -16.25 7.05
CA LYS A 257 23.93 -17.39 7.77
C LYS A 257 22.87 -18.22 8.47
N ASP A 258 23.20 -19.48 8.79
CA ASP A 258 22.25 -20.41 9.41
C ASP A 258 21.69 -19.91 10.74
N GLU A 259 22.49 -19.20 11.55
CA GLU A 259 22.04 -18.58 12.81
C GLU A 259 21.02 -17.45 12.58
N GLN A 260 21.22 -16.63 11.54
CA GLN A 260 20.30 -15.54 11.17
C GLN A 260 19.02 -16.10 10.54
N LEU A 261 19.12 -17.17 9.76
CA LEU A 261 17.98 -17.88 9.19
C LEU A 261 17.18 -18.60 10.29
N ALA A 262 17.83 -19.17 11.30
CA ALA A 262 17.18 -19.80 12.44
C ALA A 262 16.33 -18.80 13.23
N LYS A 263 16.81 -17.55 13.39
CA LYS A 263 16.06 -16.44 13.98
C LYS A 263 14.76 -16.16 13.20
N LEU A 264 14.81 -16.04 11.87
CA LEU A 264 13.60 -15.87 11.04
C LEU A 264 12.62 -17.04 11.20
N LYS A 265 13.11 -18.28 11.16
CA LYS A 265 12.29 -19.50 11.31
C LYS A 265 11.60 -19.59 12.69
N ALA A 266 12.33 -19.24 13.75
CA ALA A 266 11.80 -19.24 15.11
C ALA A 266 10.66 -18.24 15.28
N LEU A 267 10.82 -17.00 14.79
CA LEU A 267 9.74 -16.01 14.81
C LEU A 267 8.55 -16.45 13.94
N ALA A 268 8.81 -17.05 12.78
CA ALA A 268 7.74 -17.50 11.86
C ALA A 268 6.87 -18.61 12.48
N ALA A 269 7.48 -19.50 13.26
CA ALA A 269 6.75 -20.49 14.04
C ALA A 269 5.95 -19.84 15.19
N ALA A 270 6.53 -18.85 15.88
CA ALA A 270 5.90 -18.17 17.01
C ALA A 270 4.74 -17.23 16.60
N GLN A 271 4.83 -16.55 15.45
CA GLN A 271 3.82 -15.61 14.95
C GLN A 271 2.70 -16.29 14.15
N LEU A 272 2.84 -17.55 13.73
CA LEU A 272 1.79 -18.23 12.96
C LEU A 272 0.44 -18.30 13.73
N PRO A 273 0.38 -18.63 15.03
CA PRO A 273 -0.86 -18.56 15.80
C PRO A 273 -1.45 -17.14 15.87
N LEU A 274 -0.63 -16.11 16.13
CA LEU A 274 -1.07 -14.71 16.21
C LEU A 274 -1.62 -14.19 14.87
N SER A 275 -0.97 -14.57 13.76
CA SER A 275 -1.40 -14.22 12.42
C SER A 275 -2.74 -14.90 12.08
N ASN A 276 -2.86 -16.20 12.38
CA ASN A 276 -4.12 -16.93 12.21
C ASN A 276 -5.24 -16.32 13.06
N GLU A 277 -4.95 -15.93 14.30
CA GLU A 277 -5.92 -15.29 15.19
C GLU A 277 -6.38 -13.92 14.65
N TYR A 278 -5.47 -13.08 14.16
CA TYR A 278 -5.81 -11.83 13.47
C TYR A 278 -6.73 -12.10 12.26
N GLY A 279 -6.36 -13.06 11.41
CA GLY A 279 -7.13 -13.45 10.23
C GLY A 279 -8.54 -13.93 10.57
N LEU A 280 -8.69 -14.71 11.64
CA LEU A 280 -9.97 -15.24 12.11
C LEU A 280 -10.82 -14.18 12.83
N ARG A 281 -10.24 -13.33 13.68
CA ARG A 281 -10.97 -12.25 14.38
C ARG A 281 -11.63 -11.26 13.41
N ARG A 282 -11.07 -11.06 12.21
CA ARG A 282 -11.70 -10.25 11.14
C ARG A 282 -13.11 -10.72 10.77
N PHE A 283 -13.44 -12.01 10.91
CA PHE A 283 -14.76 -12.55 10.52
C PHE A 283 -15.92 -11.92 11.31
N ALA A 284 -15.68 -11.48 12.54
CA ALA A 284 -16.69 -10.80 13.34
C ALA A 284 -17.16 -9.48 12.69
N LEU A 285 -16.21 -8.66 12.22
CA LEU A 285 -16.49 -7.40 11.51
C LEU A 285 -17.03 -7.66 10.09
N MET A 286 -16.43 -8.59 9.34
CA MET A 286 -16.92 -8.94 7.99
C MET A 286 -18.38 -9.40 8.01
N LYS A 287 -18.75 -10.28 8.96
CA LYS A 287 -20.14 -10.73 9.13
C LYS A 287 -21.06 -9.58 9.54
N ALA A 288 -20.64 -8.70 10.46
CA ALA A 288 -21.45 -7.54 10.85
C ALA A 288 -21.71 -6.58 9.66
N PHE A 289 -20.68 -6.26 8.88
CA PHE A 289 -20.82 -5.38 7.72
C PHE A 289 -21.66 -6.05 6.60
N ARG A 290 -21.52 -7.35 6.40
CA ARG A 290 -22.36 -8.14 5.49
C ARG A 290 -23.82 -8.12 5.92
N ARG A 291 -24.12 -8.37 7.20
CA ARG A 291 -25.47 -8.31 7.77
C ARG A 291 -26.14 -6.94 7.58
N LEU A 292 -25.41 -5.86 7.87
CA LEU A 292 -25.87 -4.50 7.64
C LEU A 292 -26.21 -4.24 6.16
N ALA A 293 -25.36 -4.70 5.25
CA ALA A 293 -25.54 -4.54 3.81
C ALA A 293 -26.66 -5.44 3.24
N ASP A 294 -26.98 -6.55 3.89
CA ASP A 294 -28.02 -7.50 3.47
C ASP A 294 -29.38 -7.25 4.15
N GLY A 295 -29.43 -6.38 5.17
CA GLY A 295 -30.64 -6.10 5.95
C GLY A 295 -30.95 -7.12 7.06
N ASP A 296 -30.01 -8.02 7.37
CA ASP A 296 -30.10 -9.02 8.44
C ASP A 296 -29.78 -8.37 9.80
N LEU A 297 -30.72 -7.54 10.28
CA LEU A 297 -30.60 -6.80 11.54
C LEU A 297 -31.48 -7.42 12.64
N PRO A 298 -31.03 -7.44 13.90
CA PRO A 298 -31.89 -7.76 15.05
C PRO A 298 -33.11 -6.82 15.14
N LEU A 299 -34.24 -7.37 15.58
CA LEU A 299 -35.48 -6.59 15.72
C LEU A 299 -35.28 -5.38 16.65
N GLY A 300 -35.63 -4.19 16.17
CA GLY A 300 -35.47 -2.94 16.92
C GLY A 300 -34.03 -2.38 16.95
N SER A 301 -33.07 -2.98 16.24
CA SER A 301 -31.73 -2.42 16.12
C SER A 301 -31.74 -1.07 15.41
N PRO A 302 -31.00 -0.05 15.90
CA PRO A 302 -30.80 1.23 15.21
C PRO A 302 -29.78 1.14 14.06
N GLY A 303 -29.20 -0.04 13.81
CA GLY A 303 -28.08 -0.25 12.89
C GLY A 303 -26.78 -0.58 13.61
N LEU A 304 -25.66 -0.33 12.94
CA LEU A 304 -24.33 -0.72 13.41
C LEU A 304 -23.87 0.13 14.61
N ASN A 305 -23.46 -0.51 15.70
CA ASN A 305 -22.96 0.13 16.91
C ASN A 305 -21.48 0.52 16.74
N LEU A 306 -21.19 1.83 16.82
CA LEU A 306 -19.84 2.39 16.62
C LEU A 306 -18.83 1.84 17.66
N ALA A 307 -19.18 1.86 18.95
CA ALA A 307 -18.28 1.44 20.02
C ALA A 307 -17.94 -0.06 19.92
N ALA A 308 -18.88 -0.90 19.52
CA ALA A 308 -18.65 -2.32 19.27
C ALA A 308 -17.68 -2.55 18.09
N VAL A 309 -17.81 -1.78 17.00
CA VAL A 309 -16.90 -1.84 15.84
C VAL A 309 -15.50 -1.36 16.20
N GLN A 310 -15.38 -0.24 16.92
CA GLN A 310 -14.09 0.27 17.40
C GLN A 310 -13.40 -0.72 18.35
N THR A 311 -14.14 -1.32 19.28
CA THR A 311 -13.60 -2.34 20.19
C THR A 311 -13.04 -3.55 19.43
N ALA A 312 -13.79 -4.07 18.45
CA ALA A 312 -13.31 -5.20 17.65
C ALA A 312 -12.12 -4.86 16.73
N SER A 313 -12.04 -3.62 16.22
CA SER A 313 -10.87 -3.17 15.46
C SER A 313 -9.65 -2.94 16.38
N ARG A 314 -9.83 -2.34 17.56
CA ARG A 314 -8.80 -2.21 18.60
C ARG A 314 -8.16 -3.57 18.94
N GLU A 315 -8.96 -4.62 19.14
CA GLU A 315 -8.46 -5.98 19.39
C GLU A 315 -7.58 -6.52 18.24
N LEU A 316 -7.94 -6.22 16.98
CA LEU A 316 -7.14 -6.61 15.81
C LEU A 316 -5.81 -5.85 15.78
N TYR A 317 -5.82 -4.53 15.99
CA TYR A 317 -4.58 -3.74 15.95
C TYR A 317 -3.64 -3.99 17.13
N LEU A 318 -4.13 -4.43 18.30
CA LEU A 318 -3.24 -4.92 19.38
C LEU A 318 -2.40 -6.14 18.93
N LEU A 319 -3.00 -7.05 18.15
CA LEU A 319 -2.28 -8.16 17.52
C LEU A 319 -1.31 -7.67 16.43
N ASP A 320 -1.75 -6.76 15.54
CA ASP A 320 -0.90 -6.17 14.49
C ASP A 320 0.35 -5.48 15.08
N GLY A 321 0.16 -4.68 16.13
CA GLY A 321 1.22 -3.99 16.87
C GLY A 321 2.18 -4.94 17.58
N GLN A 322 1.69 -6.06 18.15
CA GLN A 322 2.57 -7.08 18.73
C GLN A 322 3.43 -7.75 17.66
N ILE A 323 2.79 -8.15 16.55
CA ILE A 323 3.47 -8.79 15.41
C ILE A 323 4.52 -7.83 14.81
N ALA A 324 4.22 -6.54 14.72
CA ALA A 324 5.15 -5.50 14.24
C ALA A 324 6.34 -5.29 15.20
N PHE A 325 6.08 -5.24 16.51
CA PHE A 325 7.13 -5.13 17.52
C PHE A 325 8.09 -6.31 17.49
N ASP A 326 7.58 -7.54 17.53
CA ASP A 326 8.42 -8.74 17.56
C ASP A 326 9.27 -8.89 16.29
N ARG A 327 8.72 -8.51 15.12
CA ARG A 327 9.47 -8.40 13.86
C ARG A 327 10.58 -7.36 13.96
N ALA A 328 10.29 -6.13 14.42
CA ALA A 328 11.29 -5.07 14.50
C ALA A 328 12.45 -5.40 15.47
N VAL A 329 12.17 -6.05 16.61
CA VAL A 329 13.20 -6.57 17.52
C VAL A 329 14.10 -7.59 16.81
N LEU A 330 13.51 -8.57 16.12
CA LEU A 330 14.25 -9.59 15.38
C LEU A 330 15.09 -8.98 14.24
N TYR A 331 14.50 -8.06 13.48
CA TYR A 331 15.15 -7.44 12.34
C TYR A 331 16.35 -6.60 12.81
N ALA A 332 16.19 -5.81 13.87
CA ALA A 332 17.28 -5.03 14.44
C ALA A 332 18.45 -5.92 14.91
N ASP A 333 18.14 -7.07 15.51
CA ASP A 333 19.14 -8.07 15.91
C ASP A 333 19.85 -8.74 14.71
N ILE A 334 19.10 -9.12 13.67
CA ILE A 334 19.71 -9.65 12.43
C ILE A 334 20.58 -8.59 11.76
N LEU A 335 20.12 -7.35 11.61
CA LEU A 335 20.88 -6.26 10.97
C LEU A 335 22.19 -5.96 11.70
N ARG A 336 22.21 -5.96 13.04
CA ARG A 336 23.45 -5.81 13.83
C ARG A 336 24.41 -7.00 13.69
N SER A 337 23.93 -8.16 13.27
CA SER A 337 24.75 -9.37 13.06
C SER A 337 25.25 -9.55 11.62
N LEU A 338 24.83 -8.69 10.68
CA LEU A 338 25.30 -8.76 9.29
C LEU A 338 26.78 -8.39 9.20
N ASP A 339 27.57 -9.20 8.50
CA ASP A 339 28.97 -8.87 8.21
C ASP A 339 29.13 -7.93 7.01
N ALA A 340 30.35 -7.47 6.79
CA ALA A 340 30.68 -6.52 5.72
C ALA A 340 30.34 -7.06 4.31
N THR A 341 30.42 -8.38 4.08
CA THR A 341 30.08 -9.00 2.78
C THR A 341 28.57 -9.03 2.58
N GLN A 342 27.81 -9.38 3.62
CA GLN A 342 26.34 -9.34 3.60
C GLN A 342 25.84 -7.90 3.38
N LEU A 343 26.40 -6.92 4.10
CA LEU A 343 26.06 -5.50 3.96
C LEU A 343 26.41 -4.95 2.57
N ALA A 344 27.58 -5.32 2.00
CA ALA A 344 27.96 -4.92 0.65
C ALA A 344 27.01 -5.48 -0.42
N TYR A 345 26.53 -6.72 -0.25
CA TYR A 345 25.54 -7.33 -1.14
C TYR A 345 24.22 -6.54 -1.12
N LEU A 346 23.69 -6.22 0.07
CA LEU A 346 22.47 -5.43 0.20
C LEU A 346 22.64 -4.00 -0.34
N ALA A 347 23.81 -3.38 -0.12
CA ALA A 347 24.14 -2.07 -0.67
C ALA A 347 24.19 -2.05 -2.21
N ALA A 348 24.54 -3.17 -2.84
CA ALA A 348 24.51 -3.30 -4.29
C ALA A 348 23.08 -3.38 -4.87
N MET A 349 22.06 -3.71 -4.07
CA MET A 349 20.65 -3.72 -4.46
C MET A 349 19.92 -2.40 -4.17
N LYS A 350 20.33 -1.67 -3.12
CA LYS A 350 19.65 -0.48 -2.61
C LYS A 350 19.50 0.62 -3.67
N GLY A 351 18.29 1.17 -3.81
CA GLY A 351 17.98 2.24 -4.76
C GLY A 351 17.89 1.80 -6.23
N LYS A 352 17.97 0.49 -6.50
CA LYS A 352 17.78 -0.09 -7.83
C LYS A 352 16.49 -0.90 -7.86
N GLY A 353 15.96 -1.16 -9.04
CA GLY A 353 14.78 -2.01 -9.23
C GLY A 353 15.09 -3.48 -9.49
N TRP A 354 14.00 -4.23 -9.63
CA TRP A 354 13.92 -5.65 -9.98
C TRP A 354 15.01 -6.16 -10.95
N SER A 355 15.18 -5.50 -12.09
CA SER A 355 16.03 -5.93 -13.21
C SER A 355 17.52 -5.82 -12.90
N SER A 356 17.85 -4.96 -11.94
CA SER A 356 19.22 -4.68 -11.49
C SER A 356 19.63 -5.50 -10.26
N TRP A 357 18.70 -6.22 -9.63
CA TRP A 357 19.00 -7.11 -8.51
C TRP A 357 19.50 -8.48 -8.99
N PRO A 358 20.42 -9.13 -8.25
CA PRO A 358 20.92 -10.45 -8.61
C PRO A 358 19.80 -11.49 -8.76
N ASP A 359 19.94 -12.35 -9.76
CA ASP A 359 18.94 -13.37 -10.11
C ASP A 359 19.08 -14.62 -9.23
N VAL A 360 18.63 -14.49 -7.98
CA VAL A 360 18.56 -15.61 -7.05
C VAL A 360 17.20 -16.31 -7.19
N THR A 361 17.26 -17.53 -7.70
CA THR A 361 16.10 -18.41 -7.92
C THR A 361 15.71 -19.21 -6.67
N ASP A 362 14.46 -19.64 -6.60
CA ASP A 362 13.96 -20.56 -5.56
C ASP A 362 14.80 -21.84 -5.43
N ALA A 363 15.39 -22.30 -6.54
CA ALA A 363 16.25 -23.48 -6.54
C ALA A 363 17.52 -23.28 -5.69
N GLN A 364 18.09 -22.07 -5.67
CA GLN A 364 19.29 -21.73 -4.90
C GLN A 364 19.03 -21.59 -3.40
N VAL A 365 17.80 -21.28 -2.98
CA VAL A 365 17.43 -21.12 -1.56
C VAL A 365 16.51 -22.22 -1.03
N ARG A 366 16.12 -23.21 -1.86
CA ARG A 366 15.17 -24.27 -1.52
C ARG A 366 15.49 -25.00 -0.21
N ASN A 367 16.76 -25.30 0.02
CA ASN A 367 17.24 -25.96 1.24
C ASN A 367 16.98 -25.13 2.51
N LYS A 368 16.91 -23.80 2.41
CA LYS A 368 16.61 -22.89 3.52
C LYS A 368 15.15 -22.98 3.96
N LEU A 369 14.21 -23.30 3.06
CA LEU A 369 12.77 -23.41 3.35
C LEU A 369 12.27 -24.87 3.49
N GLN A 370 13.05 -25.84 3.03
CA GLN A 370 12.67 -27.26 3.02
C GLN A 370 12.29 -27.78 4.42
N GLY A 371 11.15 -28.47 4.50
CA GLY A 371 10.65 -29.09 5.74
C GLY A 371 9.84 -28.16 6.66
N LEU A 372 9.74 -26.87 6.34
CA LEU A 372 8.83 -25.96 7.06
C LEU A 372 7.36 -26.23 6.67
N PRO A 373 6.40 -26.08 7.60
CA PRO A 373 4.98 -25.96 7.26
C PRO A 373 4.73 -24.80 6.30
N ALA A 374 3.73 -24.92 5.41
CA ALA A 374 3.49 -23.95 4.34
C ALA A 374 3.36 -22.50 4.85
N GLY A 375 2.53 -22.26 5.87
CA GLY A 375 2.39 -20.92 6.48
C GLY A 375 3.68 -20.38 7.10
N THR A 376 4.51 -21.26 7.68
CA THR A 376 5.84 -20.88 8.21
C THR A 376 6.82 -20.52 7.10
N ALA A 377 6.81 -21.24 5.97
CA ALA A 377 7.65 -20.92 4.81
C ALA A 377 7.26 -19.57 4.20
N VAL A 378 5.96 -19.30 4.05
CA VAL A 378 5.44 -18.00 3.59
C VAL A 378 5.87 -16.88 4.54
N ALA A 379 5.72 -17.06 5.86
CA ALA A 379 6.14 -16.08 6.84
C ALA A 379 7.66 -15.79 6.78
N VAL A 380 8.52 -16.81 6.64
CA VAL A 380 9.97 -16.61 6.47
C VAL A 380 10.29 -15.79 5.21
N MET A 381 9.58 -16.03 4.09
CA MET A 381 9.73 -15.23 2.86
C MET A 381 9.32 -13.77 3.07
N THR A 382 8.15 -13.54 3.67
CA THR A 382 7.68 -12.19 4.05
C THR A 382 8.69 -11.47 4.94
N TYR A 383 9.26 -12.16 5.93
CA TYR A 383 10.22 -11.53 6.84
C TYR A 383 11.56 -11.22 6.19
N ALA A 384 12.00 -12.05 5.24
CA ALA A 384 13.19 -11.76 4.45
C ALA A 384 12.98 -10.52 3.57
N SER A 385 11.81 -10.35 2.94
CA SER A 385 11.48 -9.14 2.17
C SER A 385 11.30 -7.90 3.04
N ASP A 386 10.61 -8.02 4.18
CA ASP A 386 10.42 -6.95 5.17
C ASP A 386 11.76 -6.44 5.73
N LEU A 387 12.67 -7.36 6.07
CA LEU A 387 14.00 -7.05 6.58
C LEU A 387 14.79 -6.21 5.59
N TYR A 388 14.72 -6.55 4.29
CA TYR A 388 15.35 -5.75 3.24
C TYR A 388 14.72 -4.37 3.11
N SER A 389 13.40 -4.29 2.96
CA SER A 389 12.73 -3.01 2.73
C SER A 389 12.93 -2.06 3.91
N TRP A 390 13.00 -2.58 5.14
CA TRP A 390 13.20 -1.77 6.34
C TRP A 390 14.63 -1.22 6.44
N TRP A 391 15.63 -2.03 6.05
CA TRP A 391 17.04 -1.61 5.97
C TRP A 391 17.33 -0.67 4.79
N ALA A 392 16.73 -0.96 3.62
CA ALA A 392 16.90 -0.17 2.40
C ALA A 392 16.12 1.16 2.47
N GLY A 393 14.94 1.14 3.09
CA GLY A 393 14.01 2.25 3.15
C GLY A 393 14.35 3.34 4.18
N SER A 394 13.30 4.07 4.57
CA SER A 394 13.35 5.25 5.43
C SER A 394 12.09 5.31 6.31
N LEU A 395 12.04 6.24 7.26
CA LEU A 395 10.81 6.47 8.04
C LEU A 395 9.61 6.82 7.13
N ALA A 396 9.82 7.61 6.06
CA ALA A 396 8.77 7.91 5.10
C ALA A 396 8.24 6.66 4.37
N ALA A 397 9.13 5.70 4.05
CA ALA A 397 8.73 4.41 3.49
C ALA A 397 7.94 3.57 4.49
N ASP A 398 8.38 3.49 5.75
CA ASP A 398 7.68 2.73 6.81
C ASP A 398 6.30 3.32 7.15
N VAL A 399 6.14 4.64 7.00
CA VAL A 399 4.87 5.35 7.22
C VAL A 399 3.94 5.27 6.03
N TYR A 400 4.46 5.10 4.81
CA TYR A 400 3.66 4.87 3.61
C TYR A 400 2.73 3.67 3.76
N PHE A 401 1.54 3.76 3.16
CA PHE A 401 0.58 2.66 3.01
C PHE A 401 -0.17 2.86 1.69
N CYS A 402 -0.62 1.79 1.05
CA CYS A 402 -1.53 1.93 -0.08
C CYS A 402 -2.95 2.27 0.45
N PRO A 403 -3.78 3.02 -0.31
CA PRO A 403 -5.11 3.42 0.16
C PRO A 403 -6.02 2.24 0.57
N GLU A 404 -5.83 1.04 0.00
CA GLU A 404 -6.60 -0.18 0.36
C GLU A 404 -6.27 -0.76 1.75
N ARG A 405 -5.32 -0.18 2.49
CA ARG A 405 -4.96 -0.68 3.83
C ARG A 405 -6.11 -0.59 4.82
N HIS A 406 -6.93 0.44 4.73
CA HIS A 406 -8.17 0.59 5.49
C HIS A 406 -9.33 -0.03 4.69
N GLY A 407 -10.29 -0.65 5.36
CA GLY A 407 -11.37 -1.34 4.65
C GLY A 407 -11.05 -2.76 4.17
N THR A 408 -10.11 -3.47 4.82
CA THR A 408 -9.77 -4.86 4.47
C THR A 408 -10.92 -5.87 4.64
N TYR A 409 -12.07 -5.45 5.17
CA TYR A 409 -13.24 -6.27 5.52
C TYR A 409 -14.26 -6.43 4.37
N PHE A 410 -14.07 -5.72 3.26
CA PHE A 410 -15.09 -5.61 2.20
C PHE A 410 -14.83 -6.49 0.96
N GLY A 411 -13.68 -7.16 0.88
CA GLY A 411 -13.34 -8.11 -0.20
C GLY A 411 -12.69 -7.51 -1.44
N SER A 412 -12.18 -6.26 -1.37
CA SER A 412 -11.43 -5.60 -2.46
C SER A 412 -10.23 -6.44 -2.93
N PHE A 413 -9.48 -7.02 -1.99
CA PHE A 413 -8.37 -7.92 -2.30
C PHE A 413 -8.80 -9.20 -3.02
N TYR A 414 -10.04 -9.68 -2.86
CA TYR A 414 -10.51 -10.81 -3.66
C TYR A 414 -10.74 -10.40 -5.12
N ILE A 415 -11.27 -9.19 -5.37
CA ILE A 415 -11.43 -8.67 -6.74
C ILE A 415 -10.06 -8.50 -7.42
N LYS A 416 -9.06 -8.01 -6.69
CA LYS A 416 -7.76 -7.62 -7.25
C LYS A 416 -6.73 -8.75 -7.29
N ASP A 417 -6.57 -9.49 -6.18
CA ASP A 417 -5.42 -10.36 -5.95
C ASP A 417 -5.75 -11.86 -6.12
N ALA A 418 -7.04 -12.28 -6.02
CA ALA A 418 -7.39 -13.70 -6.18
C ALA A 418 -6.99 -14.31 -7.55
N PRO A 419 -7.12 -13.59 -8.69
CA PRO A 419 -6.60 -14.07 -9.97
C PRO A 419 -5.07 -14.19 -10.02
N ALA A 420 -4.34 -13.46 -9.17
CA ALA A 420 -2.89 -13.42 -9.17
C ALA A 420 -2.24 -14.52 -8.31
N ILE A 421 -2.90 -14.97 -7.23
CA ILE A 421 -2.33 -15.96 -6.32
C ILE A 421 -2.08 -17.30 -7.04
N GLY A 422 -0.84 -17.79 -6.94
CA GLY A 422 -0.41 -19.06 -7.53
C GLY A 422 0.00 -18.97 -9.01
N HIS A 423 -0.13 -17.80 -9.64
CA HIS A 423 0.25 -17.58 -11.03
C HIS A 423 1.52 -16.72 -11.14
N GLU A 424 2.66 -17.39 -11.33
CA GLU A 424 3.96 -16.75 -11.50
C GLU A 424 3.96 -15.84 -12.74
N GLY A 425 4.57 -14.66 -12.62
CA GLY A 425 4.68 -13.70 -13.71
C GLY A 425 3.39 -12.92 -14.02
N TYR A 426 2.26 -13.22 -13.37
CA TYR A 426 1.06 -12.38 -13.45
C TYR A 426 1.34 -11.00 -12.83
N SER A 427 0.95 -9.94 -13.52
CA SER A 427 0.98 -8.57 -13.00
C SER A 427 -0.44 -8.06 -12.81
N ILE A 428 -0.71 -7.49 -11.64
CA ILE A 428 -2.00 -6.87 -11.32
C ILE A 428 -2.05 -5.49 -11.99
N ASP A 429 -3.14 -5.18 -12.70
CA ASP A 429 -3.38 -3.83 -13.24
C ASP A 429 -3.46 -2.79 -12.10
N GLU A 430 -2.50 -1.89 -12.08
CA GLU A 430 -2.38 -0.81 -11.10
C GLU A 430 -3.55 0.19 -11.19
N GLN A 431 -4.19 0.31 -12.35
CA GLN A 431 -5.36 1.16 -12.57
C GLN A 431 -6.68 0.49 -12.18
N LEU A 432 -6.68 -0.81 -11.83
CA LEU A 432 -7.91 -1.54 -11.52
C LEU A 432 -8.70 -0.92 -10.36
N THR A 433 -8.04 -0.62 -9.24
CA THR A 433 -8.67 0.04 -8.07
C THR A 433 -9.30 1.37 -8.47
N ALA A 434 -8.63 2.17 -9.29
CA ALA A 434 -9.12 3.48 -9.72
C ALA A 434 -10.32 3.36 -10.69
N THR A 435 -10.17 2.57 -11.75
CA THR A 435 -11.17 2.40 -12.82
C THR A 435 -12.42 1.68 -12.33
N ALA A 436 -12.28 0.56 -11.61
CA ALA A 436 -13.41 -0.16 -11.06
C ALA A 436 -14.03 0.56 -9.85
N GLY A 437 -13.27 1.38 -9.13
CA GLY A 437 -13.79 2.27 -8.08
C GLY A 437 -14.64 3.42 -8.64
N ALA A 438 -14.25 4.00 -9.79
CA ALA A 438 -14.94 5.13 -10.40
C ALA A 438 -16.45 4.89 -10.62
N VAL A 439 -16.85 3.64 -10.89
CA VAL A 439 -18.25 3.28 -11.19
C VAL A 439 -19.24 3.55 -10.06
N LEU A 440 -18.80 3.72 -8.81
CA LEU A 440 -19.68 4.08 -7.68
C LEU A 440 -19.58 5.55 -7.26
N VAL A 441 -18.76 6.37 -7.93
CA VAL A 441 -18.54 7.79 -7.61
C VAL A 441 -18.73 8.73 -8.80
N ASP A 442 -18.76 8.21 -10.02
CA ASP A 442 -19.14 8.93 -11.23
C ASP A 442 -20.45 8.36 -11.81
N ALA A 443 -21.53 9.13 -11.67
CA ALA A 443 -22.84 8.78 -12.21
C ALA A 443 -22.88 8.82 -13.75
N GLY A 444 -21.95 9.51 -14.41
CA GLY A 444 -21.80 9.54 -15.87
C GLY A 444 -21.46 8.17 -16.47
N LEU A 445 -20.89 7.26 -15.67
CA LEU A 445 -20.59 5.88 -16.07
C LEU A 445 -21.83 4.97 -16.06
N GLY A 446 -23.00 5.43 -15.60
CA GLY A 446 -24.29 4.73 -15.73
C GLY A 446 -24.50 3.49 -14.83
N TYR A 447 -23.61 3.27 -13.86
CA TYR A 447 -23.74 2.23 -12.83
C TYR A 447 -24.50 2.72 -11.58
N VAL A 448 -24.34 3.99 -11.22
CA VAL A 448 -25.00 4.66 -10.08
C VAL A 448 -25.70 5.93 -10.54
N ASN A 449 -26.67 6.42 -9.75
CA ASN A 449 -27.29 7.73 -9.93
C ASN A 449 -26.51 8.82 -9.15
N PRO A 450 -26.76 10.13 -9.39
CA PRO A 450 -26.02 11.19 -8.71
C PRO A 450 -26.10 11.15 -7.17
N THR A 451 -27.23 10.74 -6.59
CA THR A 451 -27.40 10.63 -5.14
C THR A 451 -26.52 9.51 -4.56
N GLN A 452 -26.47 8.36 -5.22
CA GLN A 452 -25.61 7.23 -4.85
C GLN A 452 -24.12 7.59 -4.97
N ALA A 453 -23.73 8.24 -6.07
CA ALA A 453 -22.37 8.74 -6.30
C ALA A 453 -21.93 9.76 -5.23
N GLN A 454 -22.83 10.67 -4.83
CA GLN A 454 -22.57 11.65 -3.77
C GLN A 454 -22.45 11.00 -2.40
N LEU A 455 -23.29 10.00 -2.08
CA LEU A 455 -23.18 9.24 -0.83
C LEU A 455 -21.81 8.58 -0.71
N MET A 456 -21.37 7.88 -1.77
CA MET A 456 -20.05 7.24 -1.81
C MET A 456 -18.92 8.27 -1.70
N SER A 457 -18.99 9.36 -2.46
CA SER A 457 -17.97 10.43 -2.43
C SER A 457 -17.85 11.10 -1.05
N SER A 458 -18.95 11.20 -0.30
CA SER A 458 -18.95 11.79 1.05
C SER A 458 -18.10 11.03 2.09
N LEU A 459 -17.68 9.79 1.79
CA LEU A 459 -16.81 9.02 2.68
C LEU A 459 -15.43 9.65 2.86
N VAL A 460 -14.91 10.34 1.84
CA VAL A 460 -13.60 11.01 1.93
C VAL A 460 -13.59 12.08 3.01
N ASP A 461 -14.66 12.90 3.07
CA ASP A 461 -14.79 13.93 4.10
C ASP A 461 -14.95 13.32 5.49
N ARG A 462 -15.74 12.24 5.61
CA ARG A 462 -15.99 11.54 6.88
C ARG A 462 -14.72 10.91 7.46
N GLN A 463 -13.90 10.29 6.63
CA GLN A 463 -12.67 9.65 7.10
C GLN A 463 -11.55 10.65 7.38
N ARG A 464 -11.60 11.86 6.79
CA ARG A 464 -10.46 12.78 6.72
C ARG A 464 -9.89 13.04 8.10
N GLY A 465 -10.73 13.34 9.09
CA GLY A 465 -10.33 13.57 10.47
C GLY A 465 -9.51 12.42 11.06
N HIS A 466 -10.05 11.20 11.02
CA HIS A 466 -9.37 10.00 11.55
C HIS A 466 -8.14 9.60 10.74
N LEU A 467 -8.10 9.88 9.44
CA LEU A 467 -7.00 9.46 8.56
C LEU A 467 -5.77 10.38 8.67
N TYR A 468 -5.96 11.69 8.48
CA TYR A 468 -4.85 12.68 8.47
C TYR A 468 -5.22 14.11 8.87
N GLY A 469 -6.52 14.42 9.03
CA GLY A 469 -7.03 15.79 9.09
C GLY A 469 -7.23 16.37 10.49
N THR A 470 -7.16 15.55 11.54
CA THR A 470 -7.26 16.01 12.94
C THR A 470 -5.89 15.91 13.61
N PRO A 471 -5.21 17.05 13.88
CA PRO A 471 -3.89 17.05 14.53
C PRO A 471 -3.92 16.38 15.90
N GLY A 472 -2.88 15.62 16.21
CA GLY A 472 -2.74 14.86 17.45
C GLY A 472 -3.65 13.64 17.57
N ALA A 473 -4.47 13.31 16.56
CA ALA A 473 -5.57 12.33 16.65
C ALA A 473 -5.93 11.65 15.31
N ASN A 474 -4.92 11.29 14.51
CA ASN A 474 -5.12 10.60 13.23
C ASN A 474 -4.17 9.42 12.98
N ILE A 475 -4.53 8.57 12.02
CA ILE A 475 -3.84 7.34 11.64
C ILE A 475 -2.42 7.61 11.13
N VAL A 476 -2.20 8.66 10.32
CA VAL A 476 -0.88 8.99 9.77
C VAL A 476 0.11 9.34 10.87
N GLU A 477 -0.28 10.16 11.85
CA GLU A 477 0.54 10.48 13.02
C GLU A 477 0.83 9.27 13.90
N VAL A 478 -0.22 8.50 14.25
CA VAL A 478 -0.07 7.27 15.05
C VAL A 478 0.87 6.28 14.37
N ARG A 479 0.75 6.13 13.05
CA ARG A 479 1.66 5.30 12.23
C ARG A 479 3.08 5.84 12.20
N THR A 480 3.25 7.16 12.14
CA THR A 480 4.55 7.84 12.19
C THR A 480 5.25 7.60 13.52
N GLU A 481 4.52 7.70 14.63
CA GLU A 481 5.07 7.43 15.95
C GLU A 481 5.45 5.95 16.12
N ILE A 482 4.57 5.01 15.73
CA ILE A 482 4.89 3.56 15.72
C ILE A 482 6.14 3.28 14.89
N ALA A 483 6.21 3.75 13.64
CA ALA A 483 7.36 3.49 12.76
C ALA A 483 8.67 4.07 13.33
N THR A 484 8.60 5.25 13.94
CA THR A 484 9.75 5.88 14.63
C THR A 484 10.24 5.04 15.81
N LEU A 485 9.30 4.58 16.66
CA LEU A 485 9.58 3.72 17.80
C LEU A 485 10.18 2.37 17.37
N LEU A 486 9.61 1.73 16.34
CA LEU A 486 10.14 0.48 15.80
C LEU A 486 11.56 0.67 15.24
N ARG A 487 11.82 1.74 14.45
CA ARG A 487 13.19 2.06 13.97
C ARG A 487 14.18 2.33 15.10
N SER A 488 13.75 2.90 16.23
CA SER A 488 14.64 3.17 17.36
C SER A 488 15.28 1.89 17.94
N LEU A 489 14.66 0.71 17.77
CA LEU A 489 15.20 -0.59 18.17
C LEU A 489 16.49 -0.99 17.43
N GLN A 490 16.84 -0.33 16.33
CA GLN A 490 18.11 -0.53 15.64
C GLN A 490 19.30 -0.09 16.51
N ASP A 491 19.13 0.95 17.34
CA ASP A 491 20.09 1.30 18.40
C ASP A 491 19.99 0.29 19.56
N PRO A 492 21.08 -0.44 19.91
CA PRO A 492 21.05 -1.43 20.98
C PRO A 492 20.86 -0.83 22.39
N ARG A 493 20.87 0.51 22.54
CA ARG A 493 20.59 1.20 23.81
C ARG A 493 19.10 1.47 24.03
N THR A 494 18.27 1.34 23.00
CA THR A 494 16.82 1.52 23.09
C THR A 494 16.19 0.38 23.88
N SER A 495 15.41 0.72 24.91
CA SER A 495 14.62 -0.23 25.72
C SER A 495 13.50 -0.87 24.89
N PRO A 496 13.55 -2.18 24.60
CA PRO A 496 12.48 -2.84 23.85
C PRO A 496 11.16 -2.84 24.61
N GLN A 497 11.18 -2.93 25.93
CA GLN A 497 9.96 -2.93 26.77
C GLN A 497 9.24 -1.58 26.71
N THR A 498 10.00 -0.47 26.70
CA THR A 498 9.43 0.88 26.56
C THR A 498 8.82 1.09 25.18
N VAL A 499 9.50 0.61 24.13
CA VAL A 499 8.97 0.63 22.76
C VAL A 499 7.70 -0.22 22.65
N GLN A 500 7.70 -1.45 23.18
CA GLN A 500 6.54 -2.35 23.14
C GLN A 500 5.30 -1.71 23.78
N ALA A 501 5.45 -1.17 24.99
CA ALA A 501 4.33 -0.57 25.72
C ALA A 501 3.71 0.59 24.93
N ARG A 502 4.53 1.47 24.35
CA ARG A 502 4.04 2.61 23.56
C ARG A 502 3.47 2.18 22.21
N VAL A 503 4.08 1.20 21.52
CA VAL A 503 3.53 0.63 20.27
C VAL A 503 2.16 0.00 20.52
N GLN A 504 1.94 -0.69 21.64
CA GLN A 504 0.64 -1.26 22.00
C GLN A 504 -0.43 -0.20 22.25
N GLU A 505 -0.12 0.86 23.00
CA GLU A 505 -1.02 1.99 23.22
C GLU A 505 -1.41 2.67 21.89
N LEU A 506 -0.43 2.94 21.04
CA LEU A 506 -0.63 3.54 19.72
C LEU A 506 -1.42 2.63 18.78
N SER A 507 -1.20 1.31 18.84
CA SER A 507 -1.92 0.35 18.00
C SER A 507 -3.38 0.23 18.43
N ALA A 508 -3.67 0.26 19.74
CA ALA A 508 -5.04 0.36 20.22
C ALA A 508 -5.75 1.61 19.67
N ARG A 509 -5.05 2.76 19.70
CA ARG A 509 -5.55 4.03 19.13
C ARG A 509 -5.76 3.97 17.62
N TYR A 510 -4.87 3.30 16.88
CA TYR A 510 -5.03 3.06 15.45
C TYR A 510 -6.34 2.30 15.20
N GLY A 511 -6.59 1.21 15.93
CA GLY A 511 -7.80 0.40 15.79
C GLY A 511 -9.09 1.16 16.11
N ASP A 512 -9.06 2.12 17.05
CA ASP A 512 -10.21 2.99 17.29
C ASP A 512 -10.53 3.90 16.09
N LEU A 513 -9.50 4.46 15.45
CA LEU A 513 -9.63 5.34 14.29
C LEU A 513 -10.04 4.57 13.03
N ASP A 514 -9.42 3.42 12.77
CA ASP A 514 -9.81 2.51 11.69
C ASP A 514 -11.22 1.96 11.94
N GLY A 515 -11.58 1.60 13.16
CA GLY A 515 -12.93 1.15 13.51
C GLY A 515 -14.01 2.20 13.23
N ALA A 516 -13.75 3.47 13.54
CA ALA A 516 -14.67 4.57 13.22
C ALA A 516 -14.82 4.78 11.71
N ASN A 517 -13.72 4.67 10.96
CA ASN A 517 -13.73 4.71 9.50
C ASN A 517 -14.53 3.55 8.90
N ASN A 518 -14.29 2.31 9.34
CA ASN A 518 -15.01 1.14 8.83
C ASN A 518 -16.51 1.13 9.18
N HIS A 519 -16.90 1.68 10.33
CA HIS A 519 -18.31 1.93 10.65
C HIS A 519 -18.96 2.85 9.62
N ALA A 520 -18.32 3.97 9.28
CA ALA A 520 -18.80 4.91 8.27
C ALA A 520 -18.86 4.27 6.88
N TYR A 521 -17.82 3.54 6.47
CA TYR A 521 -17.77 2.82 5.18
C TYR A 521 -18.92 1.81 5.07
N ALA A 522 -19.05 0.89 6.04
CA ALA A 522 -20.07 -0.14 6.04
C ALA A 522 -21.49 0.46 5.98
N THR A 523 -21.73 1.54 6.72
CA THR A 523 -23.02 2.25 6.74
C THR A 523 -23.36 2.87 5.38
N VAL A 524 -22.41 3.55 4.72
CA VAL A 524 -22.63 4.13 3.39
C VAL A 524 -22.76 3.06 2.32
N PHE A 525 -21.92 2.01 2.35
CA PHE A 525 -22.00 0.93 1.37
C PHE A 525 -23.35 0.20 1.47
N ALA A 526 -23.85 -0.07 2.68
CA ALA A 526 -25.19 -0.62 2.89
C ALA A 526 -26.30 0.30 2.36
N ALA A 527 -26.23 1.61 2.64
CA ALA A 527 -27.20 2.59 2.13
C ALA A 527 -27.21 2.65 0.60
N VAL A 528 -26.04 2.67 -0.05
CA VAL A 528 -25.93 2.61 -1.51
C VAL A 528 -26.53 1.30 -2.03
N LYS A 529 -26.10 0.12 -1.51
CA LYS A 529 -26.58 -1.20 -1.92
C LYS A 529 -28.10 -1.34 -1.85
N ASN A 530 -28.71 -0.84 -0.79
CA ASN A 530 -30.15 -0.91 -0.56
C ASN A 530 -30.93 0.04 -1.49
N SER A 531 -30.32 1.11 -1.97
CA SER A 531 -30.90 2.04 -2.95
C SER A 531 -30.75 1.58 -4.41
N LEU A 532 -29.94 0.56 -4.71
CA LEU A 532 -29.67 0.14 -6.10
C LEU A 532 -30.91 -0.51 -6.74
N SER A 533 -31.22 -0.08 -7.97
CA SER A 533 -32.22 -0.75 -8.82
C SER A 533 -31.76 -2.15 -9.24
N ALA A 534 -32.69 -2.97 -9.74
CA ALA A 534 -32.37 -4.29 -10.28
C ALA A 534 -31.38 -4.19 -11.47
N GLU A 535 -31.54 -3.19 -12.34
CA GLU A 535 -30.65 -2.95 -13.47
C GLU A 535 -29.22 -2.62 -13.00
N GLN A 536 -29.08 -1.75 -12.00
CA GLN A 536 -27.78 -1.37 -11.43
C GLN A 536 -27.08 -2.58 -10.80
N LYS A 537 -27.82 -3.41 -10.06
CA LYS A 537 -27.29 -4.66 -9.48
C LYS A 537 -26.78 -5.61 -10.58
N THR A 538 -27.52 -5.75 -11.67
CA THR A 538 -27.09 -6.54 -12.84
C THR A 538 -25.82 -5.98 -13.49
N LYS A 539 -25.74 -4.67 -13.74
CA LYS A 539 -24.53 -4.02 -14.31
C LYS A 539 -23.30 -4.22 -13.44
N LEU A 540 -23.41 -4.00 -12.12
CA LEU A 540 -22.30 -4.16 -11.18
C LEU A 540 -21.85 -5.62 -11.06
N THR A 541 -22.79 -6.58 -11.12
CA THR A 541 -22.47 -8.02 -11.14
C THR A 541 -21.76 -8.42 -12.43
N ALA A 542 -22.19 -7.88 -13.58
CA ALA A 542 -21.52 -8.10 -14.86
C ALA A 542 -20.08 -7.54 -14.86
N LEU A 543 -19.87 -6.32 -14.35
CA LEU A 543 -18.56 -5.72 -14.17
C LEU A 543 -17.65 -6.55 -13.25
N ARG A 544 -18.17 -7.05 -12.12
CA ARG A 544 -17.43 -7.99 -11.26
C ARG A 544 -16.94 -9.19 -12.07
N LYS A 545 -17.80 -9.77 -12.92
CA LYS A 545 -17.45 -10.92 -13.74
C LYS A 545 -16.36 -10.58 -14.78
N THR A 546 -16.42 -9.42 -15.43
CA THR A 546 -15.37 -9.04 -16.41
C THR A 546 -14.00 -8.78 -15.76
N ILE A 547 -13.96 -8.41 -14.48
CA ILE A 547 -12.70 -8.26 -13.73
C ILE A 547 -12.17 -9.64 -13.28
N LEU A 548 -13.06 -10.52 -12.82
CA LEU A 548 -12.69 -11.79 -12.18
C LEU A 548 -12.68 -13.01 -13.10
N SER A 549 -12.85 -12.85 -14.43
CA SER A 549 -12.75 -13.96 -15.38
C SER A 549 -11.99 -13.56 -16.64
N GLY A 550 -11.24 -14.51 -17.21
CA GLY A 550 -10.36 -14.23 -18.33
C GLY A 550 -9.45 -15.40 -18.70
N ARG A 551 -8.30 -15.09 -19.29
CA ARG A 551 -7.21 -16.03 -19.54
C ARG A 551 -5.87 -15.45 -19.10
N TYR A 552 -5.02 -16.29 -18.56
CA TYR A 552 -3.62 -16.00 -18.29
C TYR A 552 -2.81 -15.96 -19.60
N ALA A 553 -1.56 -15.47 -19.53
CA ALA A 553 -0.67 -15.34 -20.69
C ALA A 553 -0.29 -16.68 -21.34
N ASP A 554 -0.36 -17.79 -20.59
CA ASP A 554 -0.21 -19.17 -21.08
C ASP A 554 -1.47 -19.72 -21.78
N GLY A 555 -2.55 -18.92 -21.82
CA GLY A 555 -3.86 -19.30 -22.35
C GLY A 555 -4.80 -19.99 -21.36
N THR A 556 -4.34 -20.34 -20.15
CA THR A 556 -5.16 -20.98 -19.11
C THR A 556 -6.31 -20.07 -18.71
N ALA A 557 -7.55 -20.58 -18.75
CA ALA A 557 -8.74 -19.81 -18.39
C ALA A 557 -8.96 -19.77 -16.87
N PHE A 558 -9.50 -18.65 -16.38
CA PHE A 558 -9.90 -18.49 -14.98
C PHE A 558 -11.29 -17.83 -14.85
N ASP A 559 -12.00 -18.18 -13.78
CA ASP A 559 -13.22 -17.49 -13.33
C ASP A 559 -13.30 -17.57 -11.80
N PHE A 560 -13.01 -16.45 -11.15
CA PHE A 560 -13.13 -16.24 -9.70
C PHE A 560 -14.39 -15.43 -9.34
N SER A 561 -15.30 -15.18 -10.29
CA SER A 561 -16.42 -14.24 -10.09
C SER A 561 -17.31 -14.61 -8.90
N GLY A 562 -17.50 -15.90 -8.64
CA GLY A 562 -18.04 -16.44 -7.39
C GLY A 562 -16.96 -16.92 -6.41
N ALA A 563 -17.25 -16.83 -5.10
CA ALA A 563 -16.43 -17.42 -4.04
C ALA A 563 -17.30 -18.39 -3.23
N ALA A 564 -16.96 -19.69 -3.22
CA ALA A 564 -17.74 -20.73 -2.55
C ALA A 564 -17.13 -21.23 -1.22
N THR A 565 -15.98 -20.68 -0.84
CA THR A 565 -15.22 -21.07 0.36
C THR A 565 -14.72 -19.82 1.08
N ALA A 566 -14.75 -19.84 2.41
CA ALA A 566 -14.03 -18.86 3.20
C ALA A 566 -12.51 -19.11 3.11
N TYR A 567 -11.73 -18.08 3.39
CA TYR A 567 -10.27 -18.09 3.34
C TYR A 567 -9.67 -17.62 4.67
N LEU A 568 -8.56 -18.24 5.07
CA LEU A 568 -7.64 -17.69 6.06
C LEU A 568 -6.45 -17.16 5.27
N TYR A 569 -6.36 -15.83 5.20
CA TYR A 569 -5.54 -15.14 4.20
C TYR A 569 -5.93 -15.55 2.77
N ALA A 570 -5.06 -16.26 2.05
CA ALA A 570 -5.32 -16.79 0.71
C ALA A 570 -5.56 -18.31 0.70
N GLU A 571 -5.45 -19.00 1.85
CA GLU A 571 -5.71 -20.45 1.92
C GLU A 571 -7.21 -20.72 2.20
N PRO A 572 -7.89 -21.58 1.42
CA PRO A 572 -9.25 -22.01 1.71
C PRO A 572 -9.39 -22.69 3.08
N ILE A 573 -10.37 -22.26 3.87
CA ILE A 573 -10.71 -22.85 5.17
C ILE A 573 -11.45 -24.17 4.92
N LYS A 574 -10.74 -25.29 5.10
CA LYS A 574 -11.24 -26.66 4.86
C LYS A 574 -12.22 -27.14 5.92
N ASP A 575 -12.13 -26.60 7.14
CA ASP A 575 -13.01 -26.89 8.26
C ASP A 575 -13.71 -25.60 8.69
N SER A 576 -15.00 -25.45 8.35
CA SER A 576 -15.77 -24.26 8.70
C SER A 576 -16.07 -24.15 10.20
N THR A 577 -15.86 -25.20 11.00
CA THR A 577 -16.11 -25.14 12.45
C THR A 577 -15.19 -24.18 13.16
N VAL A 578 -13.98 -23.91 12.63
CA VAL A 578 -13.06 -22.90 13.20
C VAL A 578 -13.64 -21.49 13.18
N LEU A 579 -14.62 -21.22 12.32
CA LEU A 579 -15.29 -19.92 12.20
C LEU A 579 -16.42 -19.73 13.20
N VAL A 580 -16.94 -20.80 13.81
CA VAL A 580 -18.09 -20.73 14.72
C VAL A 580 -17.89 -19.72 15.87
N PRO A 581 -16.74 -19.67 16.58
CA PRO A 581 -16.52 -18.69 17.64
C PRO A 581 -16.51 -17.23 17.17
N TYR A 582 -16.11 -16.98 15.92
CA TYR A 582 -15.94 -15.64 15.35
C TYR A 582 -17.21 -15.12 14.64
N LEU A 583 -18.10 -16.03 14.24
CA LEU A 583 -19.41 -15.72 13.65
C LEU A 583 -20.55 -15.72 14.69
N ALA A 584 -20.36 -16.39 15.84
CA ALA A 584 -21.30 -16.37 16.95
C ALA A 584 -21.46 -14.98 17.58
N ASN A 585 -22.60 -14.75 18.23
CA ASN A 585 -22.92 -13.51 18.97
C ASN A 585 -22.70 -12.21 18.16
N ASN A 586 -22.94 -12.24 16.85
CA ASN A 586 -22.72 -11.09 15.99
C ASN A 586 -23.73 -9.94 16.24
N ASP A 587 -24.84 -10.22 16.93
CA ASP A 587 -25.83 -9.23 17.38
C ASP A 587 -25.24 -8.15 18.30
N ARG A 588 -24.09 -8.40 18.95
CA ARG A 588 -23.37 -7.40 19.74
C ARG A 588 -22.98 -6.14 18.96
N PHE A 589 -22.84 -6.25 17.63
CA PHE A 589 -22.57 -5.10 16.75
C PHE A 589 -23.82 -4.28 16.40
N PHE A 590 -25.00 -4.67 16.89
CA PHE A 590 -26.30 -4.10 16.56
C PHE A 590 -27.14 -3.71 17.79
N ALA A 591 -26.60 -3.96 18.98
CA ALA A 591 -27.17 -3.55 20.26
C ALA A 591 -27.17 -2.01 20.40
N ALA A 592 -28.09 -1.50 21.21
CA ALA A 592 -28.09 -0.08 21.58
C ALA A 592 -26.75 0.31 22.27
N PRO A 593 -26.28 1.56 22.11
CA PRO A 593 -25.05 2.07 22.75
C PRO A 593 -25.05 1.99 24.28
#